data_AF-A0A3M7ZWI1-F1
#
_entry.id   AF-A0A3M7ZWI1-F1
#
_cell.length_a   1.000
_cell.length_b   1.000
_cell.length_c   1.000
_cell.angle_alpha   90.00
_cell.angle_beta   90.00
_cell.angle_gamma   90.00
#
_symmetry.space_group_name_H-M   'P 1'
#
loop_
_entity.id
_entity.type
_entity.pdbx_description
1 polymer ?
#
loop_
_entity_poly.entity_id
_entity_poly.type
_entity_poly.pdbx_seq_one_letter_code
_entity_poly.pdbx_strand_id
1 'polypeptide(L)'
;EPHARRAAGAALALQEATGAVAAAHPGWPRFRVGVNTGLAAVGVVGTGGGRTYTVIGDTVNVASRLEGHAPVAGVVVGAATRAALGGGAITEPLGERQVKGREGAVEAYVLRGLVEG
;
A
#
# COMPACT_ATOMS: atom_id res chain seq x y z
N GLU A 1 11.64 -6.76 9.02
CA GLU A 1 12.34 -6.65 7.71
C GLU A 1 12.18 -5.22 7.17
N PRO A 2 13.25 -4.54 6.70
CA PRO A 2 13.21 -3.11 6.39
C PRO A 2 12.31 -2.71 5.22
N HIS A 3 11.84 -3.65 4.40
CA HIS A 3 10.99 -3.36 3.24
C HIS A 3 9.62 -2.79 3.61
N ALA A 4 8.94 -3.37 4.61
CA ALA A 4 7.62 -2.88 5.04
C ALA A 4 7.69 -1.43 5.54
N ARG A 5 8.68 -1.12 6.39
CA ARG A 5 8.90 0.24 6.91
C ARG A 5 9.22 1.24 5.80
N ARG A 6 10.10 0.89 4.85
CA ARG A 6 10.41 1.75 3.70
C ARG A 6 9.20 1.99 2.81
N ALA A 7 8.42 0.94 2.50
CA ALA A 7 7.23 1.07 1.67
C ALA A 7 6.15 1.94 2.35
N ALA A 8 5.91 1.71 3.64
CA ALA A 8 4.98 2.51 4.44
C ALA A 8 5.42 3.98 4.56
N GLY A 9 6.72 4.23 4.80
CA GLY A 9 7.27 5.58 4.83
C GLY A 9 7.16 6.29 3.49
N ALA A 10 7.45 5.61 2.39
CA ALA A 10 7.28 6.15 1.04
C ALA A 10 5.82 6.49 0.73
N ALA A 11 4.87 5.65 1.17
CA ALA A 11 3.44 5.91 1.01
C ALA A 11 3.00 7.19 1.75
N LEU A 12 3.46 7.39 2.98
CA LEU A 12 3.19 8.60 3.76
C LEU A 12 3.81 9.84 3.10
N ALA A 13 5.08 9.75 2.69
CA ALA A 13 5.78 10.84 2.00
C ALA A 13 5.09 11.22 0.67
N LEU A 14 4.53 10.24 -0.06
CA LEU A 14 3.76 10.51 -1.27
C LEU A 14 2.50 11.34 -0.97
N GLN A 15 1.79 11.03 0.11
CA GLN A 15 0.61 11.81 0.51
C GLN A 15 0.98 13.22 0.95
N GLU A 16 2.10 13.41 1.64
CA GLU A 16 2.61 14.74 2.00
C GLU A 16 2.97 15.57 0.75
N ALA A 17 3.81 15.01 -0.13
CA ALA A 17 4.29 15.70 -1.32
C ALA A 17 3.15 16.06 -2.28
N THR A 18 2.25 15.11 -2.56
CA THR A 18 1.07 15.37 -3.40
C THR A 18 0.04 16.25 -2.70
N GLY A 19 0.01 16.22 -1.37
CA GLY A 19 -0.71 17.13 -0.49
C GLY A 19 -0.40 18.59 -0.80
N ALA A 20 0.89 18.93 -0.80
CA ALA A 20 1.40 20.26 -1.09
C ALA A 20 1.09 20.72 -2.53
N VAL A 21 1.27 19.84 -3.52
CA VAL A 21 0.94 20.16 -4.92
C VAL A 21 -0.54 20.48 -5.07
N ALA A 22 -1.44 19.62 -4.59
CA ALA A 22 -2.87 19.86 -4.76
C ALA A 22 -3.42 20.99 -3.85
N ALA A 23 -2.65 21.49 -2.88
CA ALA A 23 -2.96 22.74 -2.19
C ALA A 23 -2.68 23.98 -3.07
N ALA A 24 -1.63 23.92 -3.89
CA ALA A 24 -1.30 24.96 -4.88
C ALA A 24 -2.17 24.91 -6.15
N HIS A 25 -2.82 23.77 -6.41
CA HIS A 25 -3.64 23.53 -7.60
C HIS A 25 -5.05 23.06 -7.24
N PRO A 26 -5.99 23.97 -6.93
CA PRO A 26 -7.38 23.63 -6.66
C PRO A 26 -8.01 22.83 -7.82
N GLY A 27 -8.64 21.70 -7.50
CA GLY A 27 -9.30 20.82 -8.47
C GLY A 27 -8.44 19.67 -9.02
N TRP A 28 -7.15 19.62 -8.68
CA TRP A 28 -6.31 18.47 -9.04
C TRP A 28 -6.64 17.22 -8.20
N PRO A 29 -6.42 16.01 -8.74
CA PRO A 29 -6.77 14.78 -8.05
C PRO A 29 -5.90 14.56 -6.80
N ARG A 30 -6.50 13.91 -5.81
CA ARG A 30 -5.81 13.42 -4.62
C ARG A 30 -5.58 11.92 -4.76
N PHE A 31 -4.44 11.44 -4.31
CA PHE A 31 -4.05 10.05 -4.48
C PHE A 31 -4.47 9.18 -3.30
N ARG A 32 -4.47 7.88 -3.53
CA ARG A 32 -4.68 6.84 -2.53
C ARG A 32 -3.55 5.83 -2.64
N VAL A 33 -3.16 5.24 -1.50
CA VAL A 33 -2.08 4.25 -1.48
C VAL A 33 -2.50 3.03 -0.67
N GLY A 34 -2.25 1.85 -1.24
CA GLY A 34 -2.36 0.56 -0.56
C GLY A 34 -1.00 -0.11 -0.44
N VAL A 35 -0.65 -0.61 0.75
CA VAL A 35 0.60 -1.36 0.98
C VAL A 35 0.26 -2.74 1.55
N ASN A 36 0.85 -3.77 0.97
CA ASN A 36 0.68 -5.14 1.45
C ASN A 36 2.03 -5.88 1.50
N THR A 37 2.14 -6.84 2.41
CA THR A 37 3.30 -7.71 2.58
C THR A 37 2.84 -9.15 2.45
N GLY A 38 3.55 -9.93 1.64
CA GLY A 38 3.22 -11.31 1.38
C GLY A 38 4.16 -11.92 0.34
N LEU A 39 3.98 -13.21 0.09
CA LEU A 39 4.75 -13.93 -0.92
C LEU A 39 4.41 -13.39 -2.31
N ALA A 40 5.44 -13.16 -3.12
CA ALA A 40 5.30 -12.70 -4.49
C ALA A 40 6.35 -13.39 -5.36
N ALA A 41 5.95 -13.89 -6.53
CA ALA A 41 6.88 -14.43 -7.50
C ALA A 41 7.37 -13.28 -8.38
N VAL A 42 8.69 -13.16 -8.53
CA VAL A 42 9.30 -12.17 -9.42
C VAL A 42 9.82 -12.90 -10.63
N GLY A 43 9.44 -12.44 -11.82
CA GLY A 43 9.82 -13.08 -13.07
C GLY A 43 9.97 -12.09 -14.21
N VAL A 44 10.71 -12.50 -15.24
CA VAL A 44 10.78 -11.77 -16.51
C VAL A 44 9.60 -12.21 -17.37
N VAL A 45 8.74 -11.27 -17.74
CA VAL A 45 7.64 -11.52 -18.68
C VAL A 45 7.91 -10.75 -19.98
N GLY A 46 7.73 -11.45 -21.10
CA GLY A 46 7.96 -10.95 -22.47
C GLY A 46 8.92 -11.83 -23.27
N THR A 47 8.77 -11.83 -24.60
CA THR A 47 9.68 -12.47 -25.56
C THR A 47 10.17 -11.42 -26.56
N GLY A 48 11.41 -11.55 -27.05
CA GLY A 48 12.06 -10.49 -27.85
C GLY A 48 12.41 -9.24 -27.03
N GLY A 49 12.86 -8.17 -27.69
CA GLY A 49 13.48 -6.97 -27.09
C GLY A 49 12.66 -6.16 -26.07
N GLY A 50 11.49 -6.63 -25.64
CA GLY A 50 10.70 -6.07 -24.55
C GLY A 50 10.60 -7.06 -23.38
N ARG A 51 11.62 -7.08 -22.50
CA ARG A 51 11.59 -7.85 -21.25
C ARG A 51 11.17 -6.93 -20.11
N THR A 52 10.07 -7.23 -19.43
CA THR A 52 9.63 -6.51 -18.23
C THR A 52 9.85 -7.38 -17.00
N TYR A 53 10.54 -6.84 -16.00
CA TYR A 53 10.61 -7.47 -14.67
C TYR A 53 9.27 -7.21 -13.98
N THR A 54 8.47 -8.25 -13.78
CA THR A 54 7.14 -8.13 -13.20
C THR A 54 6.99 -8.99 -11.95
N VAL A 55 6.09 -8.56 -11.08
CA VAL A 55 5.73 -9.26 -9.86
C VAL A 55 4.35 -9.88 -10.07
N ILE A 56 4.27 -11.20 -9.97
CA ILE A 56 3.03 -11.96 -10.14
C ILE A 56 2.67 -12.59 -8.80
N GLY A 57 1.44 -12.36 -8.33
CA GLY A 57 0.92 -12.99 -7.13
C GLY A 57 -0.25 -12.24 -6.48
N ASP A 58 -1.03 -12.97 -5.67
CA ASP A 58 -2.17 -12.46 -4.91
C ASP A 58 -1.79 -11.23 -4.05
N THR A 59 -0.58 -11.19 -3.52
CA THR A 59 -0.06 -10.08 -2.71
C THR A 59 -0.15 -8.72 -3.40
N VAL A 60 0.10 -8.64 -4.72
CA VAL A 60 0.04 -7.40 -5.50
C VAL A 60 -1.41 -6.97 -5.72
N ASN A 61 -2.28 -7.93 -6.01
CA ASN A 61 -3.72 -7.68 -6.15
C ASN A 61 -4.32 -7.16 -4.85
N VAL A 62 -3.95 -7.75 -3.71
CA VAL A 62 -4.38 -7.28 -2.38
C VAL A 62 -3.94 -5.83 -2.15
N ALA A 63 -2.70 -5.45 -2.47
CA ALA A 63 -2.24 -4.07 -2.33
C ALA A 63 -3.13 -3.08 -3.13
N SER A 64 -3.44 -3.40 -4.38
CA SER A 64 -4.35 -2.58 -5.20
C SER A 64 -5.77 -2.52 -4.64
N ARG A 65 -6.29 -3.59 -4.04
CA ARG A 65 -7.61 -3.53 -3.38
C ARG A 65 -7.60 -2.69 -2.12
N LEU A 66 -6.53 -2.77 -1.32
CA LEU A 66 -6.36 -1.93 -0.14
C LEU A 66 -6.33 -0.44 -0.51
N GLU A 67 -5.68 -0.08 -1.62
CA GLU A 67 -5.70 1.28 -2.17
C GLU A 67 -7.13 1.74 -2.47
N GLY A 68 -7.96 0.88 -3.07
CA GLY A 68 -9.37 1.17 -3.32
C GLY A 68 -10.19 1.42 -2.05
N HIS A 69 -9.78 0.86 -0.91
CA HIS A 69 -10.39 1.09 0.40
C HIS A 69 -9.79 2.27 1.17
N ALA A 70 -8.70 2.86 0.68
CA ALA A 70 -8.10 4.01 1.34
C ALA A 70 -9.02 5.23 1.27
N PRO A 71 -9.09 6.03 2.34
CA PRO A 71 -9.68 7.36 2.25
C PRO A 71 -8.87 8.20 1.25
N VAL A 72 -9.51 9.21 0.67
CA VAL A 72 -8.82 10.17 -0.21
C VAL A 72 -7.65 10.80 0.54
N ALA A 73 -6.48 10.88 -0.13
CA ALA A 73 -5.21 11.31 0.48
C ALA A 73 -4.72 10.41 1.62
N GLY A 74 -5.19 9.15 1.68
CA GLY A 74 -4.87 8.19 2.73
C GLY A 74 -3.96 7.05 2.29
N VAL A 75 -3.41 6.38 3.30
CA VAL A 75 -2.64 5.15 3.15
C VAL A 75 -3.34 4.02 3.92
N VAL A 76 -3.57 2.89 3.25
CA VAL A 76 -4.08 1.67 3.89
C VAL A 76 -3.05 0.56 3.81
N VAL A 77 -2.90 -0.18 4.90
CA VAL A 77 -2.00 -1.31 5.01
C VAL A 77 -2.75 -2.58 5.42
N GLY A 78 -2.29 -3.72 4.91
CA GLY A 78 -2.80 -5.03 5.33
C GLY A 78 -2.21 -5.47 6.66
N ALA A 79 -2.85 -6.45 7.32
CA ALA A 79 -2.42 -7.01 8.61
C ALA A 79 -0.95 -7.46 8.64
N ALA A 80 -0.47 -8.13 7.58
CA ALA A 80 0.93 -8.57 7.50
C ALA A 80 1.92 -7.39 7.47
N THR A 81 1.59 -6.32 6.75
CA THR A 81 2.39 -5.08 6.75
C THR A 81 2.36 -4.41 8.11
N ARG A 82 1.17 -4.27 8.73
CA ARG A 82 1.03 -3.73 10.09
C ARG A 82 1.88 -4.50 11.09
N ALA A 83 1.85 -5.84 11.04
CA ALA A 83 2.65 -6.68 11.92
C ALA A 83 4.16 -6.48 11.70
N ALA A 84 4.60 -6.39 10.44
CA ALA A 84 6.00 -6.16 10.08
C ALA A 84 6.52 -4.77 10.50
N LEU A 85 5.64 -3.78 10.63
CA LEU A 85 5.99 -2.44 11.14
C LEU A 85 6.13 -2.41 12.68
N GLY A 86 5.56 -3.38 13.39
CA GLY A 86 5.62 -3.50 14.83
C GLY A 86 4.99 -2.32 15.58
N GLY A 87 5.47 -2.03 16.78
CA GLY A 87 4.99 -0.92 17.62
C GLY A 87 5.29 0.48 17.07
N GLY A 88 6.07 0.58 15.98
CA GLY A 88 6.42 1.85 15.36
C GLY A 88 5.35 2.43 14.44
N ALA A 89 4.25 1.73 14.18
CA ALA A 89 3.18 2.21 13.31
C ALA A 89 1.98 2.75 14.10
N ILE A 90 1.55 3.95 13.74
CA ILE A 90 0.31 4.55 14.22
C ILE A 90 -0.78 4.20 13.22
N THR A 91 -1.74 3.36 13.63
CA THR A 91 -2.76 2.83 12.73
C THR A 91 -4.16 2.89 13.33
N GLU A 92 -5.16 3.10 12.48
CA GLU A 92 -6.57 2.96 12.83
C GLU A 92 -7.15 1.72 12.12
N PRO A 93 -7.92 0.87 12.82
CA PRO A 93 -8.52 -0.30 12.19
C PRO A 93 -9.61 0.12 11.19
N LEU A 94 -9.55 -0.44 9.99
CA LEU A 94 -10.67 -0.41 9.03
C LEU A 94 -11.50 -1.70 9.09
N GLY A 95 -11.08 -2.68 9.88
CA GLY A 95 -11.70 -4.00 9.94
C GLY A 95 -11.46 -4.83 8.68
N GLU A 96 -12.27 -5.85 8.52
CA GLU A 96 -12.17 -6.80 7.42
C GLU A 96 -12.68 -6.21 6.09
N ARG A 97 -11.89 -6.40 5.02
CA ARG A 97 -12.20 -5.94 3.67
C ARG A 97 -12.19 -7.10 2.69
N GLN A 98 -13.28 -7.23 1.94
CA GLN A 98 -13.42 -8.26 0.93
C GLN A 98 -12.55 -7.93 -0.28
N VAL A 99 -11.68 -8.87 -0.66
CA VAL A 99 -10.79 -8.74 -1.81
C VAL A 99 -11.36 -9.60 -2.93
N LYS A 100 -11.91 -8.95 -3.97
CA LYS A 100 -12.47 -9.67 -5.13
C LYS A 100 -11.40 -10.57 -5.77
N GLY A 101 -11.73 -11.85 -5.92
CA GLY A 101 -10.85 -12.86 -6.52
C GLY A 101 -10.09 -13.72 -5.50
N ARG A 102 -10.36 -13.56 -4.21
CA ARG A 102 -9.81 -14.37 -3.13
C ARG A 102 -10.95 -14.88 -2.23
N GLU A 103 -10.81 -16.10 -1.72
CA GLU A 103 -11.61 -16.57 -0.60
C GLU A 103 -11.07 -15.97 0.70
N GLY A 104 -11.89 -15.17 1.38
CA GLY A 104 -11.58 -14.58 2.68
C GLY A 104 -11.37 -13.06 2.64
N ALA A 105 -11.71 -12.42 3.76
CA ALA A 105 -11.48 -10.99 3.96
C ALA A 105 -10.05 -10.73 4.43
N VAL A 106 -9.54 -9.54 4.13
CA VAL A 106 -8.24 -9.05 4.60
C VAL A 106 -8.49 -7.97 5.64
N GLU A 107 -7.93 -8.14 6.83
CA GLU A 107 -7.95 -7.08 7.83
C GLU A 107 -7.04 -5.91 7.40
N ALA A 108 -7.61 -4.72 7.42
CA ALA A 108 -7.01 -3.51 6.89
C ALA A 108 -6.93 -2.40 7.95
N TYR A 109 -5.96 -1.52 7.78
CA TYR A 109 -5.67 -0.45 8.72
C TYR A 109 -5.31 0.83 7.97
N VAL A 110 -5.85 1.99 8.38
CA VAL A 110 -5.33 3.28 7.92
C VAL A 110 -4.01 3.54 8.63
N LEU A 111 -2.95 3.80 7.88
CA LEU A 111 -1.66 4.23 8.42
C LEU A 111 -1.65 5.75 8.57
N ARG A 112 -1.41 6.23 9.80
CA ARG A 112 -1.36 7.66 10.14
C ARG A 112 0.06 8.19 10.30
N GLY A 113 1.00 7.31 10.65
CA GLY A 113 2.38 7.72 10.87
C GLY A 113 3.29 6.55 11.23
N LEU A 114 4.58 6.82 11.18
CA LEU A 114 5.64 5.95 11.67
C LEU A 114 6.47 6.72 12.70
N VAL A 115 6.70 6.13 13.87
CA VAL A 115 7.66 6.67 14.84
C VAL A 115 9.04 6.07 14.58
N GLU A 116 10.07 6.88 14.75
CA GLU A 116 11.43 6.36 14.90
C GLU A 116 11.48 5.49 16.16
N GLY A 117 12.05 4.30 16.01
CA GLY A 117 12.21 3.33 17.09
C GLY A 117 13.62 3.40 17.65
#